data_AF-C0W2X9-F1
#
_entry.id   AF-C0W2X9-F1
#
_cell.length_a   1.000
_cell.length_b   1.000
_cell.length_c   1.000
_cell.angle_alpha   90.00
_cell.angle_beta   90.00
_cell.angle_gamma   90.00
#
_symmetry.space_group_name_H-M   'P 1'
#
loop_
_entity.id
_entity.type
_entity.pdbx_description
1 polymer ?
#
loop_
_entity_poly.entity_id
_entity_poly.type
_entity_poly.pdbx_seq_one_letter_code
_entity_poly.pdbx_strand_id
1 'polypeptide(L)'
;MNEQEAFSELRRISSMPYGQARILAAERVVKDIETHQLDRLLPVGLLDLVEAYTFADETMSTLATFARILRLYDSRPELFDAVDTRNLYWEYKWVVNDAIDYPQVTAAQVEALIEDMERRYRLAGLGLGPVRTARFLWASHRGDPEVWQRLQEVKTEPGSQQDDCRACQIGTEVNTLLDAGRYEETIALARTQQWECNQEPWNTRTAMALAAFYAGDDELAVHAYKDALASRDDEPHHNRGESRQIELLASSGHVEEAVHLIREAEHRPTPEPPRPALLRLLHIITGLSAAGDERYEPLRQRSIDKARELAAAFDSRNGTTRYAQMLDAAINTPVSGRHLDFDARARQLLAASSAGEPLPASLDDDGVAGPGGQTPPAPPAQQDEAGLHGDGAGAWAKAEEALGQQDYLRAAYYYQRAALIARDAGFLERAGAAYAEAAQSLNAAGEGLASSLFAKAVPLLRAGQAPADIVAAVLEAWAPVACARGEADAVLTHLCQMLEELARREDQADQTRLRARLQDTLARTLFAQEQDLEEAYKLATQAGEDFAGSGLVKDVAHAFWLAGRIAVALGRDEDAVYALESAFEGFTIARCLTERSQIGEELLALLRSTGRTDRAEELIKAL
;
A
#
# COMPACT_ATOMS: atom_id res chain seq x y z
N MET A 1 8.43 -30.28 -25.06
CA MET A 1 8.94 -28.90 -25.07
C MET A 1 10.34 -28.89 -25.67
N ASN A 2 10.62 -27.97 -26.60
CA ASN A 2 11.98 -27.70 -27.10
C ASN A 2 12.62 -26.49 -26.38
N GLU A 3 13.89 -26.21 -26.61
CA GLU A 3 14.66 -25.15 -25.93
C GLU A 3 14.07 -23.74 -26.17
N GLN A 4 13.58 -23.46 -27.38
CA GLN A 4 13.00 -22.15 -27.71
C GLN A 4 11.63 -21.94 -27.04
N GLU A 5 10.82 -23.00 -26.97
CA GLU A 5 9.54 -23.00 -26.24
C GLU A 5 9.77 -22.77 -24.74
N ALA A 6 10.73 -23.50 -24.16
CA ALA A 6 11.09 -23.37 -22.75
C ALA A 6 11.59 -21.97 -22.39
N PHE A 7 12.47 -21.40 -23.21
CA PHE A 7 12.99 -20.05 -23.00
C PHE A 7 11.89 -18.98 -23.15
N SER A 8 10.99 -19.15 -24.12
CA SER A 8 9.84 -18.25 -24.27
C SER A 8 8.91 -18.31 -23.05
N GLU A 9 8.71 -19.50 -22.48
CA GLU A 9 7.87 -19.70 -21.31
C GLU A 9 8.50 -19.09 -20.05
N LEU A 10 9.81 -19.27 -19.82
CA LEU A 10 10.55 -18.59 -18.74
C LEU A 10 10.40 -17.07 -18.82
N ARG A 11 10.58 -16.48 -20.02
CA ARG A 11 10.36 -15.03 -20.19
C ARG A 11 8.93 -14.61 -19.88
N ARG A 12 7.93 -15.39 -20.28
CA ARG A 12 6.53 -15.13 -19.94
C ARG A 12 6.34 -15.15 -18.42
N ILE A 13 6.86 -16.16 -17.74
CA ILE A 13 6.77 -16.32 -16.28
C ILE A 13 7.44 -15.16 -15.54
N SER A 14 8.61 -14.71 -15.99
CA SER A 14 9.32 -13.57 -15.38
C SER A 14 8.51 -12.25 -15.41
N SER A 15 7.57 -12.13 -16.37
CA SER A 15 6.67 -10.97 -16.49
C SER A 15 5.34 -11.12 -15.76
N MET A 16 5.08 -12.29 -15.15
CA MET A 16 3.87 -12.50 -14.35
C MET A 16 4.00 -11.77 -13.01
N PRO A 17 2.89 -11.22 -12.47
CA PRO A 17 2.84 -10.77 -11.09
C PRO A 17 3.33 -11.87 -10.13
N TYR A 18 3.99 -11.47 -9.05
CA TYR A 18 4.36 -12.39 -7.99
C TYR A 18 3.11 -12.96 -7.33
N GLY A 19 3.18 -14.25 -7.00
CA GLY A 19 2.06 -14.98 -6.41
C GLY A 19 2.03 -16.43 -6.85
N GLN A 20 1.00 -17.13 -6.40
CA GLN A 20 0.89 -18.58 -6.56
C GLN A 20 0.82 -19.03 -8.04
N ALA A 21 0.22 -18.22 -8.93
CA ALA A 21 0.17 -18.51 -10.36
C ALA A 21 1.57 -18.57 -10.98
N ARG A 22 2.43 -17.59 -10.64
CA ARG A 22 3.83 -17.55 -11.09
C ARG A 22 4.62 -18.72 -10.52
N ILE A 23 4.44 -19.06 -9.24
CA ILE A 23 5.07 -20.24 -8.61
C ILE A 23 4.77 -21.50 -9.41
N LEU A 24 3.49 -21.79 -9.67
CA LEU A 24 3.09 -23.04 -10.31
C LEU A 24 3.55 -23.13 -11.76
N ALA A 25 3.54 -22.00 -12.48
CA ALA A 25 4.11 -21.91 -13.82
C ALA A 25 5.63 -22.15 -13.81
N ALA A 26 6.35 -21.56 -12.85
CA ALA A 26 7.79 -21.76 -12.65
C ALA A 26 8.12 -23.22 -12.28
N GLU A 27 7.38 -23.85 -11.37
CA GLU A 27 7.54 -25.26 -11.03
C GLU A 27 7.34 -26.17 -12.25
N ARG A 28 6.31 -25.89 -13.06
CA ARG A 28 6.01 -26.66 -14.27
C ARG A 28 7.13 -26.54 -15.30
N VAL A 29 7.59 -25.32 -15.59
CA VAL A 29 8.63 -25.12 -16.61
C VAL A 29 9.97 -25.74 -16.18
N VAL A 30 10.32 -25.67 -14.88
CA VAL A 30 11.52 -26.35 -14.34
C VAL A 30 11.39 -27.87 -14.51
N LYS A 31 10.23 -28.44 -14.17
CA LYS A 31 9.98 -29.88 -14.35
C LYS A 31 10.05 -30.30 -15.82
N ASP A 32 9.53 -29.48 -16.74
CA ASP A 32 9.57 -29.75 -18.17
C ASP A 32 10.99 -29.64 -18.72
N ILE A 33 11.79 -28.67 -18.26
CA ILE A 33 13.22 -28.54 -18.56
C ILE A 33 13.98 -29.81 -18.20
N GLU A 34 13.74 -30.35 -16.99
CA GLU A 34 14.37 -31.60 -16.54
C GLU A 34 13.89 -32.82 -17.33
N THR A 35 12.59 -32.92 -17.57
CA THR A 35 11.98 -34.03 -18.32
C THR A 35 12.53 -34.12 -19.73
N HIS A 36 12.74 -32.96 -20.38
CA HIS A 36 13.27 -32.85 -21.73
C HIS A 36 14.80 -32.71 -21.78
N GLN A 37 15.50 -32.79 -20.63
CA GLN A 37 16.96 -32.72 -20.51
C GLN A 37 17.57 -31.44 -21.13
N LEU A 38 16.89 -30.31 -20.93
CA LEU A 38 17.31 -28.99 -21.41
C LEU A 38 18.29 -28.33 -20.41
N ASP A 39 19.38 -29.02 -20.08
CA ASP A 39 20.29 -28.68 -18.96
C ASP A 39 20.77 -27.22 -18.94
N ARG A 40 20.96 -26.59 -20.12
CA ARG A 40 21.39 -25.18 -20.24
C ARG A 40 20.39 -24.17 -19.70
N LEU A 41 19.11 -24.54 -19.62
CA LEU A 41 18.05 -23.68 -19.09
C LEU A 41 17.77 -23.92 -17.61
N LEU A 42 18.40 -24.94 -17.01
CA LEU A 42 18.15 -25.29 -15.62
C LEU A 42 18.60 -24.20 -14.62
N PRO A 43 19.75 -23.50 -14.80
CA PRO A 43 20.14 -22.39 -13.93
C PRO A 43 19.09 -21.28 -13.89
N VAL A 44 18.74 -20.71 -15.04
CA VAL A 44 17.72 -19.65 -15.15
C VAL A 44 16.36 -20.11 -14.61
N GLY A 45 15.93 -21.33 -14.92
CA GLY A 45 14.66 -21.84 -14.40
C GLY A 45 14.64 -21.99 -12.88
N LEU A 46 15.76 -22.37 -12.26
CA LEU A 46 15.84 -22.46 -10.80
C LEU A 46 15.95 -21.09 -10.12
N LEU A 47 16.65 -20.12 -10.73
CA LEU A 47 16.70 -18.74 -10.25
C LEU A 47 15.32 -18.09 -10.29
N ASP A 48 14.62 -18.19 -11.44
CA ASP A 48 13.24 -17.69 -11.59
C ASP A 48 12.28 -18.32 -10.57
N LEU A 49 12.49 -19.61 -10.24
CA LEU A 49 11.70 -20.32 -9.23
C LEU A 49 12.03 -19.87 -7.79
N VAL A 50 13.30 -19.62 -7.47
CA VAL A 50 13.71 -19.02 -6.19
C VAL A 50 13.07 -17.63 -6.04
N GLU A 51 13.14 -16.81 -7.09
CA GLU A 51 12.51 -15.49 -7.11
C GLU A 51 11.00 -15.59 -6.88
N ALA A 52 10.32 -16.50 -7.61
CA ALA A 52 8.89 -16.72 -7.48
C ALA A 52 8.45 -17.15 -6.08
N TYR A 53 9.19 -18.08 -5.43
CA TYR A 53 8.88 -18.48 -4.06
C TYR A 53 9.13 -17.34 -3.06
N THR A 54 10.21 -16.59 -3.23
CA THR A 54 10.60 -15.56 -2.25
C THR A 54 9.59 -14.42 -2.19
N PHE A 55 9.18 -13.90 -3.34
CA PHE A 55 8.17 -12.83 -3.39
C PHE A 55 6.73 -13.29 -3.14
N ALA A 56 6.52 -14.59 -2.93
CA ALA A 56 5.26 -15.17 -2.51
C ALA A 56 5.30 -15.75 -1.08
N ASP A 57 6.33 -15.40 -0.30
CA ASP A 57 6.48 -15.78 1.13
C ASP A 57 6.65 -17.30 1.37
N GLU A 58 7.09 -18.06 0.36
CA GLU A 58 7.25 -19.53 0.42
C GLU A 58 8.66 -19.94 0.88
N THR A 59 9.11 -19.44 2.04
CA THR A 59 10.52 -19.50 2.45
C THR A 59 11.13 -20.90 2.53
N MET A 60 10.38 -21.92 2.97
CA MET A 60 10.93 -23.28 3.00
C MET A 60 11.22 -23.81 1.60
N SER A 61 10.37 -23.47 0.63
CA SER A 61 10.53 -23.80 -0.78
C SER A 61 11.67 -22.99 -1.41
N THR A 62 11.80 -21.70 -1.05
CA THR A 62 12.95 -20.87 -1.40
C THR A 62 14.26 -21.51 -0.94
N LEU A 63 14.40 -21.84 0.35
CA LEU A 63 15.64 -22.41 0.90
C LEU A 63 15.97 -23.77 0.27
N ALA A 64 14.97 -24.63 0.04
CA ALA A 64 15.16 -25.93 -0.59
C ALA A 64 15.63 -25.80 -2.05
N THR A 65 15.01 -24.89 -2.81
CA THR A 65 15.34 -24.62 -4.21
C THR A 65 16.70 -23.92 -4.33
N PHE A 66 16.99 -22.99 -3.42
CA PHE A 66 18.29 -22.31 -3.37
C PHE A 66 19.43 -23.28 -3.06
N ALA A 67 19.24 -24.20 -2.11
CA ALA A 67 20.20 -25.27 -1.85
C ALA A 67 20.41 -26.18 -3.07
N ARG A 68 19.37 -26.39 -3.90
CA ARG A 68 19.46 -27.17 -5.13
C ARG A 68 20.27 -26.47 -6.21
N ILE A 69 20.07 -25.18 -6.43
CA ILE A 69 20.87 -24.43 -7.42
C ILE A 69 22.33 -24.26 -6.97
N LEU A 70 22.61 -24.11 -5.67
CA LEU A 70 23.98 -24.13 -5.15
C LEU A 70 24.70 -25.45 -5.45
N ARG A 71 24.02 -26.60 -5.25
CA ARG A 71 24.58 -27.91 -5.63
C ARG A 71 24.78 -28.05 -7.14
N LEU A 72 23.89 -27.48 -7.95
CA LEU A 72 24.05 -27.46 -9.39
C LEU A 72 25.29 -26.64 -9.79
N TYR A 73 25.48 -25.46 -9.20
CA TYR A 73 26.65 -24.63 -9.43
C TYR A 73 27.95 -25.33 -8.99
N ASP A 74 27.94 -26.00 -7.84
CA ASP A 74 29.11 -26.73 -7.34
C ASP A 74 29.50 -27.94 -8.21
N SER A 75 28.52 -28.60 -8.83
CA SER A 75 28.74 -29.84 -9.59
C SER A 75 28.88 -29.65 -11.11
N ARG A 76 28.22 -28.63 -11.67
CA ARG A 76 28.17 -28.31 -13.10
C ARG A 76 28.27 -26.79 -13.34
N PRO A 77 29.36 -26.13 -12.92
CA PRO A 77 29.52 -24.68 -13.07
C PRO A 77 29.51 -24.24 -14.55
N GLU A 78 29.84 -25.13 -15.49
CA GLU A 78 29.83 -24.87 -16.94
C GLU A 78 28.44 -24.61 -17.52
N LEU A 79 27.36 -24.89 -16.76
CA LEU A 79 26.00 -24.57 -17.16
C LEU A 79 25.62 -23.11 -16.90
N PHE A 80 26.34 -22.43 -16.02
CA PHE A 80 26.04 -21.05 -15.64
C PHE A 80 26.79 -20.08 -16.54
N ASP A 81 26.07 -19.17 -17.16
CA ASP A 81 26.69 -18.03 -17.82
C ASP A 81 27.03 -16.91 -16.81
N ALA A 82 27.55 -15.79 -17.31
CA ALA A 82 27.92 -14.64 -16.47
C ALA A 82 26.70 -13.97 -15.81
N VAL A 83 25.53 -14.02 -16.47
CA VAL A 83 24.27 -13.46 -15.95
C VAL A 83 23.72 -14.37 -14.87
N ASP A 84 23.63 -15.68 -15.11
CA ASP A 84 23.17 -16.66 -14.13
C ASP A 84 24.05 -16.64 -12.87
N THR A 85 25.37 -16.61 -13.06
CA THR A 85 26.33 -16.55 -11.93
C THR A 85 26.11 -15.28 -11.13
N ARG A 86 25.97 -14.12 -11.78
CA ARG A 86 25.71 -12.85 -11.10
C ARG A 86 24.38 -12.90 -10.33
N ASN A 87 23.32 -13.42 -10.96
CA ASN A 87 22.00 -13.52 -10.35
C ASN A 87 22.00 -14.48 -9.15
N LEU A 88 22.69 -15.62 -9.23
CA LEU A 88 22.86 -16.54 -8.09
C LEU A 88 23.46 -15.85 -6.86
N TYR A 89 24.53 -15.08 -7.04
CA TYR A 89 25.16 -14.34 -5.93
C TYR A 89 24.30 -13.18 -5.44
N TRP A 90 23.57 -12.52 -6.34
CA TRP A 90 22.61 -11.48 -6.00
C TRP A 90 21.46 -12.04 -5.15
N GLU A 91 20.86 -13.14 -5.57
CA GLU A 91 19.82 -13.91 -4.88
C GLU A 91 20.23 -14.39 -3.51
N TYR A 92 21.47 -14.86 -3.37
CA TYR A 92 22.03 -15.28 -2.09
C TYR A 92 21.78 -14.24 -0.98
N LYS A 93 21.97 -12.96 -1.28
CA LYS A 93 21.90 -11.89 -0.27
C LYS A 93 20.54 -11.82 0.40
N TRP A 94 19.48 -11.78 -0.40
CA TRP A 94 18.13 -11.63 0.12
C TRP A 94 17.57 -12.96 0.62
N VAL A 95 17.90 -14.10 0.01
CA VAL A 95 17.57 -15.43 0.59
C VAL A 95 18.12 -15.60 2.01
N VAL A 96 19.34 -15.14 2.27
CA VAL A 96 19.94 -15.18 3.63
C VAL A 96 19.27 -14.18 4.57
N ASN A 97 18.98 -12.97 4.10
CA ASN A 97 18.31 -11.96 4.92
C ASN A 97 16.88 -12.38 5.28
N ASP A 98 16.14 -12.95 4.33
CA ASP A 98 14.76 -13.39 4.51
C ASP A 98 14.67 -14.58 5.46
N ALA A 99 15.68 -15.47 5.49
CA ALA A 99 15.74 -16.55 6.46
C ALA A 99 15.68 -16.07 7.93
N ILE A 100 16.07 -14.82 8.21
CA ILE A 100 15.97 -14.20 9.54
C ILE A 100 14.52 -13.97 9.95
N ASP A 101 13.62 -13.77 8.98
CA ASP A 101 12.24 -13.34 9.16
C ASP A 101 11.28 -14.50 9.52
N TYR A 102 11.79 -15.73 9.64
CA TYR A 102 11.00 -16.93 9.92
C TYR A 102 11.53 -17.67 11.16
N PRO A 103 10.70 -17.87 12.20
CA PRO A 103 11.15 -18.55 13.40
C PRO A 103 11.42 -20.05 13.20
N GLN A 104 10.90 -20.64 12.13
CA GLN A 104 11.12 -22.05 11.77
C GLN A 104 12.55 -22.33 11.30
N VAL A 105 13.24 -21.31 10.77
CA VAL A 105 14.66 -21.42 10.41
C VAL A 105 15.49 -21.19 11.66
N THR A 106 16.08 -22.26 12.20
CA THR A 106 16.81 -22.21 13.47
C THR A 106 18.00 -21.23 13.42
N ALA A 107 18.40 -20.71 14.58
CA ALA A 107 19.56 -19.82 14.69
C ALA A 107 20.84 -20.42 14.06
N ALA A 108 21.09 -21.71 14.29
CA ALA A 108 22.23 -22.41 13.70
C ALA A 108 22.16 -22.52 12.18
N GLN A 109 20.96 -22.64 11.60
CA GLN A 109 20.78 -22.63 10.14
C GLN A 109 21.06 -21.25 9.56
N VAL A 110 20.59 -20.17 10.19
CA VAL A 110 20.90 -18.80 9.75
C VAL A 110 22.40 -18.53 9.79
N GLU A 111 23.06 -18.90 10.90
CA GLU A 111 24.51 -18.76 11.05
C GLU A 111 25.28 -19.55 9.98
N ALA A 112 24.89 -20.80 9.73
CA ALA A 112 25.50 -21.63 8.69
C ALA A 112 25.29 -21.05 7.27
N LEU A 113 24.13 -20.47 6.98
CA LEU A 113 23.85 -19.80 5.70
C LEU A 113 24.76 -18.58 5.49
N ILE A 114 24.95 -17.76 6.52
CA ILE A 114 25.86 -16.59 6.49
C ILE A 114 27.32 -17.05 6.29
N GLU A 115 27.75 -18.09 6.99
CA GLU A 115 29.10 -18.66 6.85
C GLU A 115 29.36 -19.23 5.45
N ASP A 116 28.40 -19.97 4.89
CA ASP A 116 28.53 -20.49 3.53
C ASP A 116 28.53 -19.37 2.49
N MET A 117 27.70 -18.34 2.67
CA MET A 117 27.71 -17.14 1.82
C MET A 117 29.10 -16.49 1.83
N GLU A 118 29.68 -16.29 3.01
CA GLU A 118 31.02 -15.70 3.14
C GLU A 118 32.10 -16.53 2.44
N ARG A 119 32.08 -17.85 2.65
CA ARG A 119 33.01 -18.79 2.01
C ARG A 119 32.93 -18.66 0.48
N ARG A 120 31.72 -18.67 -0.08
CA ARG A 120 31.48 -18.62 -1.52
C ARG A 120 31.84 -17.26 -2.12
N TYR A 121 31.53 -16.16 -1.44
CA TYR A 121 31.90 -14.82 -1.85
C TYR A 121 33.43 -14.65 -1.92
N ARG A 122 34.16 -15.16 -0.90
CA ARG A 122 35.63 -15.17 -0.91
C ARG A 122 36.21 -15.99 -2.06
N LEU A 123 35.67 -17.18 -2.30
CA LEU A 123 36.13 -18.05 -3.40
C LEU A 123 35.92 -17.42 -4.78
N ALA A 124 34.84 -16.65 -4.93
CA ALA A 124 34.53 -15.91 -6.17
C ALA A 124 35.25 -14.56 -6.28
N GLY A 125 35.99 -14.12 -5.26
CA GLY A 125 36.64 -12.81 -5.24
C GLY A 125 35.66 -11.63 -5.20
N LEU A 126 34.45 -11.84 -4.67
CA LEU A 126 33.43 -10.81 -4.52
C LEU A 126 33.64 -9.98 -3.24
N GLY A 127 33.18 -8.73 -3.26
CA GLY A 127 33.18 -7.86 -2.08
C GLY A 127 32.29 -8.42 -0.96
N LEU A 128 32.68 -8.23 0.30
CA LEU A 128 32.00 -8.86 1.43
C LEU A 128 30.87 -8.01 2.02
N GLY A 129 30.52 -6.88 1.42
CA GLY A 129 29.45 -5.98 1.86
C GLY A 129 28.16 -6.72 2.24
N PRO A 130 27.60 -7.58 1.36
CA PRO A 130 26.38 -8.33 1.67
C PRO A 130 26.51 -9.27 2.88
N VAL A 131 27.70 -9.87 3.07
CA VAL A 131 27.98 -10.73 4.22
C VAL A 131 28.00 -9.91 5.51
N ARG A 132 28.60 -8.72 5.47
CA ARG A 132 28.59 -7.79 6.61
C ARG A 132 27.17 -7.36 6.94
N THR A 133 26.36 -7.05 5.92
CA THR A 133 24.94 -6.70 6.08
C THR A 133 24.15 -7.83 6.70
N ALA A 134 24.28 -9.07 6.21
CA ALA A 134 23.57 -10.23 6.78
C ALA A 134 23.92 -10.46 8.26
N ARG A 135 25.21 -10.33 8.63
CA ARG A 135 25.65 -10.41 10.04
C ARG A 135 25.08 -9.29 10.90
N PHE A 136 25.06 -8.07 10.36
CA PHE A 136 24.47 -6.92 11.01
C PHE A 136 22.96 -7.12 11.26
N LEU A 137 22.21 -7.54 10.24
CA LEU A 137 20.77 -7.82 10.35
C LEU A 137 20.50 -8.93 11.36
N TRP A 138 21.32 -9.99 11.38
CA TRP A 138 21.23 -11.06 12.38
C TRP A 138 21.45 -10.56 13.81
N ALA A 139 22.49 -9.76 14.02
CA ALA A 139 22.78 -9.15 15.31
C ALA A 139 21.67 -8.21 15.78
N SER A 140 21.17 -7.35 14.88
CA SER A 140 20.04 -6.46 15.16
C SER A 140 18.78 -7.24 15.55
N HIS A 141 18.46 -8.29 14.79
CA HIS A 141 17.31 -9.17 15.07
C HIS A 141 17.37 -9.79 16.47
N ARG A 142 18.56 -10.15 16.96
CA ARG A 142 18.77 -10.76 18.28
C ARG A 142 18.95 -9.74 19.40
N GLY A 143 19.16 -8.46 19.07
CA GLY A 143 19.53 -7.45 20.06
C GLY A 143 20.92 -7.67 20.62
N ASP A 144 21.84 -8.14 19.79
CA ASP A 144 23.23 -8.35 20.15
C ASP A 144 23.90 -7.01 20.53
N PRO A 145 24.64 -6.93 21.66
CA PRO A 145 25.35 -5.71 22.06
C PRO A 145 26.35 -5.20 21.00
N GLU A 146 26.83 -6.07 20.11
CA GLU A 146 27.79 -5.72 19.06
C GLU A 146 27.12 -5.19 17.77
N VAL A 147 25.81 -4.91 17.78
CA VAL A 147 25.06 -4.41 16.60
C VAL A 147 25.68 -3.15 16.00
N TRP A 148 26.12 -2.20 16.82
CA TRP A 148 26.73 -0.95 16.36
C TRP A 148 28.10 -1.17 15.73
N GLN A 149 28.89 -2.11 16.26
CA GLN A 149 30.17 -2.47 15.65
C GLN A 149 29.94 -3.07 14.25
N ARG A 150 29.00 -4.02 14.12
CA ARG A 150 28.67 -4.62 12.83
C ARG A 150 28.15 -3.60 11.82
N LEU A 151 27.35 -2.62 12.27
CA LEU A 151 26.92 -1.52 11.41
C LEU A 151 28.11 -0.68 10.92
N GLN A 152 29.10 -0.40 11.76
CA GLN A 152 30.33 0.28 11.31
C GLN A 152 31.15 -0.55 10.32
N GLU A 153 31.21 -1.88 10.51
CA GLU A 153 31.85 -2.77 9.53
C GLU A 153 31.17 -2.66 8.16
N VAL A 154 29.83 -2.67 8.11
CA VAL A 154 29.07 -2.46 6.86
C VAL A 154 29.43 -1.11 6.23
N LYS A 155 29.48 -0.04 7.02
CA LYS A 155 29.73 1.34 6.52
C LYS A 155 31.16 1.55 5.99
N THR A 156 32.13 0.79 6.51
CA THR A 156 33.55 0.94 6.16
C THR A 156 34.02 -0.04 5.10
N GLU A 157 33.19 -1.02 4.74
CA GLU A 157 33.48 -1.95 3.65
C GLU A 157 33.58 -1.20 2.31
N PRO A 158 34.61 -1.49 1.48
CA PRO A 158 34.68 -0.93 0.14
C PRO A 158 33.47 -1.33 -0.69
N GLY A 159 32.83 -0.35 -1.32
CA GLY A 159 31.65 -0.58 -2.14
C GLY A 159 31.88 -1.62 -3.24
N SER A 160 30.91 -2.51 -3.43
CA SER A 160 30.95 -3.60 -4.39
C SER A 160 29.72 -3.61 -5.29
N GLN A 161 29.82 -4.26 -6.46
CA GLN A 161 28.66 -4.46 -7.34
C GLN A 161 27.58 -5.35 -6.71
N GLN A 162 27.90 -6.05 -5.63
CA GLN A 162 26.96 -6.90 -4.90
C GLN A 162 26.29 -6.15 -3.75
N ASP A 163 26.65 -4.90 -3.46
CA ASP A 163 26.00 -4.15 -2.38
C ASP A 163 24.60 -3.72 -2.77
N ASP A 164 23.75 -3.50 -1.78
CA ASP A 164 22.44 -2.89 -2.01
C ASP A 164 22.60 -1.43 -2.43
N CYS A 165 21.56 -0.88 -3.06
CA CYS A 165 21.62 0.50 -3.55
C CYS A 165 21.87 1.49 -2.39
N ARG A 166 22.46 2.65 -2.70
CA ARG A 166 22.81 3.65 -1.68
C ARG A 166 21.59 4.12 -0.87
N ALA A 167 20.41 4.19 -1.50
CA ALA A 167 19.18 4.55 -0.83
C ALA A 167 18.84 3.56 0.29
N CYS A 168 18.84 2.24 0.00
CA CYS A 168 18.56 1.19 0.98
C CYS A 168 19.60 1.09 2.10
N GLN A 169 20.87 1.39 1.81
CA GLN A 169 21.92 1.44 2.85
C GLN A 169 21.61 2.53 3.89
N ILE A 170 21.22 3.73 3.43
CA ILE A 170 20.81 4.83 4.31
C ILE A 170 19.54 4.44 5.06
N GLY A 171 18.53 3.91 4.37
CA GLY A 171 17.28 3.45 4.98
C GLY A 171 17.51 2.44 6.10
N THR A 172 18.39 1.46 5.90
CA THR A 172 18.77 0.46 6.91
C THR A 172 19.38 1.11 8.15
N GLU A 173 20.31 2.06 7.98
CA GLU A 173 20.94 2.78 9.10
C GLU A 173 19.93 3.69 9.84
N VAL A 174 19.10 4.43 9.10
CA VAL A 174 18.01 5.27 9.63
C VAL A 174 17.05 4.43 10.48
N ASN A 175 16.61 3.28 9.96
CA ASN A 175 15.72 2.37 10.70
C ASN A 175 16.38 1.87 11.99
N THR A 176 17.67 1.55 11.94
CA THR A 176 18.43 1.06 13.11
C THR A 176 18.58 2.14 14.18
N LEU A 177 18.80 3.40 13.79
CA LEU A 177 18.86 4.53 14.70
C LEU A 177 17.50 4.80 15.35
N LEU A 178 16.42 4.75 14.55
CA LEU A 178 15.05 4.89 15.04
C LEU A 178 14.70 3.81 16.07
N ASP A 179 14.94 2.54 15.74
CA ASP A 179 14.65 1.40 16.62
C ASP A 179 15.44 1.48 17.95
N ALA A 180 16.58 2.18 17.95
CA ALA A 180 17.39 2.42 19.14
C ALA A 180 17.03 3.71 19.89
N GLY A 181 16.00 4.45 19.45
CA GLY A 181 15.57 5.72 20.05
C GLY A 181 16.54 6.89 19.84
N ARG A 182 17.43 6.83 18.85
CA ARG A 182 18.43 7.87 18.54
C ARG A 182 17.88 8.90 17.55
N TYR A 183 16.80 9.57 17.94
CA TYR A 183 15.93 10.35 17.04
C TYR A 183 16.66 11.48 16.29
N GLU A 184 17.51 12.26 16.96
CA GLU A 184 18.24 13.35 16.34
C GLU A 184 19.21 12.86 15.25
N GLU A 185 19.83 11.70 15.49
CA GLU A 185 20.72 11.06 14.51
C GLU A 185 19.93 10.46 13.34
N THR A 186 18.77 9.86 13.62
CA THR A 186 17.82 9.42 12.59
C THR A 186 17.45 10.56 11.66
N ILE A 187 17.05 11.71 12.21
CA ILE A 187 16.68 12.90 11.43
C ILE A 187 17.87 13.41 10.60
N ALA A 188 19.04 13.56 11.24
CA ALA A 188 20.23 14.06 10.57
C ALA A 188 20.63 13.19 9.37
N LEU A 189 20.58 11.86 9.53
CA LEU A 189 20.91 10.93 8.45
C LEU A 189 19.82 10.87 7.38
N ALA A 190 18.54 10.85 7.77
CA ALA A 190 17.42 10.78 6.83
C ALA A 190 17.42 11.96 5.85
N ARG A 191 17.80 13.17 6.30
CA ARG A 191 17.96 14.36 5.45
C ARG A 191 19.03 14.22 4.35
N THR A 192 19.92 13.24 4.46
CA THR A 192 20.94 12.98 3.43
C THR A 192 20.43 12.09 2.29
N GLN A 193 19.22 11.53 2.42
CA GLN A 193 18.63 10.66 1.41
C GLN A 193 18.23 11.46 0.17
N GLN A 194 19.01 11.30 -0.90
CA GLN A 194 18.80 11.94 -2.20
C GLN A 194 18.73 10.92 -3.36
N TRP A 195 18.76 9.62 -3.03
CA TRP A 195 18.76 8.54 -4.02
C TRP A 195 17.37 7.93 -4.12
N GLU A 196 16.98 7.54 -5.34
CA GLU A 196 15.71 6.88 -5.63
C GLU A 196 15.85 5.35 -5.61
N CYS A 197 14.80 4.69 -5.15
CA CYS A 197 14.64 3.25 -5.11
C CYS A 197 13.13 2.93 -5.13
N ASN A 198 12.76 1.69 -5.46
CA ASN A 198 11.37 1.24 -5.36
C ASN A 198 10.83 1.17 -3.91
N GLN A 199 11.65 1.46 -2.90
CA GLN A 199 11.29 1.43 -1.47
C GLN A 199 11.66 2.73 -0.72
N GLU A 200 12.59 3.49 -1.27
CA GLU A 200 13.13 4.72 -0.68
C GLU A 200 12.88 5.86 -1.67
N PRO A 201 12.46 7.06 -1.22
CA PRO A 201 12.63 7.58 0.13
C PRO A 201 11.42 7.38 1.06
N TRP A 202 10.37 6.67 0.65
CA TRP A 202 9.18 6.45 1.48
C TRP A 202 9.53 5.90 2.89
N ASN A 203 10.34 4.83 2.96
CA ASN A 203 10.74 4.25 4.24
C ASN A 203 11.61 5.22 5.08
N THR A 204 12.56 5.91 4.47
CA THR A 204 13.40 6.91 5.15
C THR A 204 12.60 8.12 5.64
N ARG A 205 11.63 8.63 4.86
CA ARG A 205 10.82 9.80 5.21
C ARG A 205 9.80 9.51 6.31
N THR A 206 9.15 8.35 6.28
CA THR A 206 8.29 7.90 7.39
C THR A 206 9.08 7.69 8.69
N ALA A 207 10.32 7.19 8.60
CA ALA A 207 11.21 7.11 9.75
C ALA A 207 11.58 8.50 10.32
N MET A 208 11.87 9.47 9.45
CA MET A 208 12.16 10.85 9.83
C MET A 208 10.95 11.51 10.50
N ALA A 209 9.75 11.32 9.96
CA ALA A 209 8.52 11.86 10.52
C ALA A 209 8.26 11.34 11.94
N LEU A 210 8.40 10.03 12.15
CA LEU A 210 8.23 9.41 13.45
C LEU A 210 9.33 9.83 14.45
N ALA A 211 10.59 9.91 14.01
CA ALA A 211 11.69 10.41 14.83
C ALA A 211 11.48 11.88 15.25
N ALA A 212 11.06 12.74 14.32
CA ALA A 212 10.74 14.13 14.59
C ALA A 212 9.59 14.26 15.61
N PHE A 213 8.55 13.44 15.46
CA PHE A 213 7.48 13.37 16.44
C PHE A 213 8.01 13.02 17.83
N TYR A 214 8.83 11.97 17.98
CA TYR A 214 9.37 11.59 19.29
C TYR A 214 10.40 12.60 19.85
N ALA A 215 11.13 13.31 19.00
CA ALA A 215 12.01 14.40 19.39
C ALA A 215 11.27 15.69 19.79
N GLY A 216 9.96 15.78 19.53
CA GLY A 216 9.13 16.95 19.82
C GLY A 216 9.16 18.05 18.75
N ASP A 217 9.67 17.74 17.55
CA ASP A 217 9.67 18.64 16.39
C ASP A 217 8.44 18.37 15.52
N ASP A 218 7.30 18.91 15.96
CA ASP A 218 5.98 18.69 15.33
C ASP A 218 5.92 19.23 13.89
N GLU A 219 6.57 20.35 13.62
CA GLU A 219 6.61 20.96 12.28
C GLU A 219 7.35 20.05 11.29
N LEU A 220 8.53 19.55 11.69
CA LEU A 220 9.27 18.60 10.88
C LEU A 220 8.52 17.27 10.73
N ALA A 221 7.84 16.79 11.77
CA ALA A 221 7.05 15.55 11.72
C ALA A 221 5.96 15.64 10.66
N VAL A 222 5.18 16.74 10.65
CA VAL A 222 4.13 16.99 9.66
C VAL A 222 4.73 17.10 8.25
N HIS A 223 5.80 17.89 8.08
CA HIS A 223 6.43 18.08 6.78
C HIS A 223 7.00 16.77 6.21
N ALA A 224 7.78 16.04 7.00
CA ALA A 224 8.38 14.76 6.61
C ALA A 224 7.33 13.70 6.25
N TYR A 225 6.19 13.68 6.96
CA TYR A 225 5.09 12.77 6.67
C TYR A 225 4.41 13.10 5.33
N LYS A 226 4.14 14.39 5.06
CA LYS A 226 3.58 14.82 3.78
C LYS A 226 4.52 14.53 2.61
N ASP A 227 5.81 14.80 2.79
CA ASP A 227 6.83 14.44 1.81
C ASP A 227 6.90 12.92 1.59
N ALA A 228 6.67 12.12 2.62
CA ALA A 228 6.56 10.68 2.47
C ALA A 228 5.37 10.34 1.56
N LEU A 229 4.16 10.81 1.88
CA LEU A 229 2.95 10.56 1.08
C LEU A 229 3.13 10.92 -0.39
N ALA A 230 3.78 12.05 -0.68
CA ALA A 230 4.06 12.50 -2.03
C ALA A 230 5.08 11.62 -2.80
N SER A 231 5.90 10.84 -2.09
CA SER A 231 6.88 9.91 -2.68
C SER A 231 6.46 8.44 -2.64
N ARG A 232 5.24 8.16 -2.20
CA ARG A 232 4.73 6.79 -2.14
C ARG A 232 4.47 6.31 -3.56
N ASP A 233 5.14 5.24 -3.96
CA ASP A 233 4.81 4.50 -5.15
C ASP A 233 3.66 3.51 -4.83
N ASP A 234 2.83 3.20 -5.82
CA ASP A 234 1.66 2.33 -5.66
C ASP A 234 2.03 0.83 -5.62
N GLU A 235 3.31 0.48 -5.82
CA GLU A 235 3.78 -0.91 -5.79
C GLU A 235 3.90 -1.48 -4.36
N PRO A 236 3.21 -2.58 -4.02
CA PRO A 236 3.00 -3.04 -2.64
C PRO A 236 4.17 -3.80 -1.99
N HIS A 237 5.39 -3.77 -2.54
CA HIS A 237 6.48 -4.58 -2.00
C HIS A 237 7.13 -3.93 -0.75
N HIS A 238 7.45 -4.74 0.28
CA HIS A 238 8.36 -4.44 1.41
C HIS A 238 8.24 -3.08 2.15
N ASN A 239 7.02 -2.62 2.36
CA ASN A 239 6.76 -1.29 2.93
C ASN A 239 6.74 -1.27 4.48
N ARG A 240 7.89 -0.94 5.10
CA ARG A 240 7.94 -0.64 6.56
C ARG A 240 7.34 0.71 6.94
N GLY A 241 7.22 1.63 5.99
CA GLY A 241 6.73 2.99 6.25
C GLY A 241 5.26 3.04 6.65
N GLU A 242 4.42 2.12 6.16
CA GLU A 242 3.00 2.05 6.54
C GLU A 242 2.83 1.77 8.05
N SER A 243 3.65 0.88 8.62
CA SER A 243 3.61 0.59 10.07
C SER A 243 3.93 1.83 10.90
N ARG A 244 4.90 2.63 10.46
CA ARG A 244 5.29 3.88 11.13
C ARG A 244 4.28 5.00 10.94
N GLN A 245 3.64 5.04 9.79
CA GLN A 245 2.50 5.92 9.54
C GLN A 245 1.37 5.62 10.54
N ILE A 246 1.02 4.34 10.74
CA ILE A 246 0.00 3.93 11.72
C ILE A 246 0.37 4.41 13.13
N GLU A 247 1.62 4.18 13.57
CA GLU A 247 2.07 4.62 14.90
C GLU A 247 2.04 6.14 15.04
N LEU A 248 2.54 6.88 14.04
CA LEU A 248 2.54 8.33 14.04
C LEU A 248 1.12 8.90 14.13
N LEU A 249 0.21 8.43 13.26
CA LEU A 249 -1.17 8.91 13.22
C LEU A 249 -1.89 8.65 14.55
N ALA A 250 -1.85 7.41 15.06
CA ALA A 250 -2.51 7.07 16.31
C ALA A 250 -1.91 7.82 17.52
N SER A 251 -0.57 7.94 17.59
CA SER A 251 0.12 8.63 18.68
C SER A 251 -0.04 10.16 18.66
N SER A 252 -0.47 10.72 17.51
CA SER A 252 -0.62 12.16 17.28
C SER A 252 -2.09 12.61 17.18
N GLY A 253 -3.04 11.80 17.67
CA GLY A 253 -4.46 12.16 17.75
C GLY A 253 -5.32 11.78 16.54
N HIS A 254 -4.77 11.09 15.53
CA HIS A 254 -5.47 10.68 14.30
C HIS A 254 -5.76 9.18 14.31
N VAL A 255 -6.36 8.69 15.40
CA VAL A 255 -6.60 7.25 15.60
C VAL A 255 -7.55 6.64 14.56
N GLU A 256 -8.53 7.39 14.06
CA GLU A 256 -9.46 6.93 13.01
C GLU A 256 -8.71 6.61 11.72
N GLU A 257 -7.80 7.50 11.30
CA GLU A 257 -6.98 7.33 10.10
C GLU A 257 -6.04 6.13 10.25
N ALA A 258 -5.43 5.97 11.43
CA ALA A 258 -4.60 4.82 11.74
C ALA A 258 -5.40 3.49 11.69
N VAL A 259 -6.60 3.46 12.26
CA VAL A 259 -7.47 2.27 12.27
C VAL A 259 -7.98 1.94 10.88
N HIS A 260 -8.27 2.95 10.06
CA HIS A 260 -8.62 2.74 8.66
C HIS A 260 -7.50 2.00 7.92
N LEU A 261 -6.25 2.46 8.04
CA LEU A 261 -5.09 1.80 7.43
C LEU A 261 -4.90 0.36 7.95
N ILE A 262 -5.08 0.13 9.26
CA ILE A 262 -5.00 -1.22 9.83
C ILE A 262 -6.04 -2.15 9.18
N ARG A 263 -7.29 -1.68 9.06
CA ARG A 263 -8.36 -2.45 8.44
C ARG A 263 -8.08 -2.69 6.96
N GLU A 264 -7.66 -1.69 6.20
CA GLU A 264 -7.30 -1.86 4.80
C GLU A 264 -6.20 -2.90 4.61
N ALA A 265 -5.18 -2.89 5.47
CA ALA A 265 -4.11 -3.88 5.48
C ALA A 265 -4.62 -5.30 5.79
N GLU A 266 -5.53 -5.47 6.75
CA GLU A 266 -6.11 -6.79 7.09
C GLU A 266 -6.90 -7.42 5.94
N HIS A 267 -7.44 -6.61 5.03
CA HIS A 267 -8.18 -7.10 3.87
C HIS A 267 -7.31 -7.30 2.62
N ARG A 268 -6.00 -7.06 2.66
CA ARG A 268 -5.08 -7.35 1.54
C ARG A 268 -4.60 -8.81 1.63
N PRO A 269 -4.69 -9.61 0.54
CA PRO A 269 -4.39 -11.04 0.56
C PRO A 269 -2.90 -11.38 0.48
N THR A 270 -2.00 -10.43 0.74
CA THR A 270 -0.56 -10.64 0.59
C THR A 270 0.01 -11.32 1.83
N PRO A 271 0.61 -12.52 1.70
CA PRO A 271 1.36 -13.13 2.79
C PRO A 271 2.46 -12.19 3.28
N GLU A 272 2.56 -12.01 4.60
CA GLU A 272 3.59 -11.18 5.24
C GLU A 272 4.51 -12.08 6.06
N PRO A 273 5.85 -11.99 5.89
CA PRO A 273 6.76 -12.79 6.68
C PRO A 273 6.58 -12.55 8.19
N PRO A 274 6.76 -13.57 9.06
CA PRO A 274 6.44 -13.48 10.48
C PRO A 274 7.12 -12.32 11.24
N ARG A 275 8.36 -11.97 10.90
CA ARG A 275 9.05 -10.84 11.58
C ARG A 275 8.49 -9.47 11.17
N PRO A 276 8.40 -9.09 9.88
CA PRO A 276 7.67 -7.90 9.45
C PRO A 276 6.29 -7.78 10.11
N ALA A 277 5.51 -8.87 10.14
CA ALA A 277 4.20 -8.90 10.80
C ALA A 277 4.29 -8.57 12.29
N LEU A 278 5.27 -9.13 13.01
CA LEU A 278 5.51 -8.79 14.42
C LEU A 278 5.86 -7.31 14.59
N LEU A 279 6.75 -6.75 13.77
CA LEU A 279 7.14 -5.34 13.87
C LEU A 279 5.98 -4.39 13.56
N ARG A 280 5.14 -4.73 12.57
CA ARG A 280 3.90 -4.01 12.29
C ARG A 280 2.95 -4.03 13.48
N LEU A 281 2.76 -5.19 14.10
CA LEU A 281 1.93 -5.32 15.31
C LEU A 281 2.47 -4.49 16.47
N LEU A 282 3.79 -4.42 16.66
CA LEU A 282 4.40 -3.57 17.68
C LEU A 282 4.09 -2.08 17.45
N HIS A 283 4.17 -1.61 16.19
CA HIS A 283 3.78 -0.24 15.84
C HIS A 283 2.28 0.03 16.07
N ILE A 284 1.41 -0.91 15.68
CA ILE A 284 -0.03 -0.84 15.94
C ILE A 284 -0.32 -0.72 17.45
N ILE A 285 0.29 -1.59 18.25
CA ILE A 285 0.09 -1.62 19.71
C ILE A 285 0.62 -0.33 20.35
N THR A 286 1.78 0.16 19.92
CA THR A 286 2.36 1.42 20.40
C THR A 286 1.42 2.59 20.10
N GLY A 287 0.97 2.70 18.84
CA GLY A 287 0.05 3.75 18.42
C GLY A 287 -1.29 3.72 19.16
N LEU A 288 -1.94 2.55 19.26
CA LEU A 288 -3.22 2.40 19.96
C LEU A 288 -3.08 2.63 21.48
N SER A 289 -1.96 2.22 22.09
CA SER A 289 -1.69 2.50 23.51
C SER A 289 -1.46 3.99 23.75
N ALA A 290 -0.73 4.67 22.86
CA ALA A 290 -0.52 6.12 22.90
C ALA A 290 -1.81 6.92 22.67
N ALA A 291 -2.73 6.42 21.83
CA ALA A 291 -4.04 7.02 21.61
C ALA A 291 -4.94 6.92 22.86
N GLY A 292 -4.91 5.76 23.55
CA GLY A 292 -5.69 5.54 24.77
C GLY A 292 -7.21 5.54 24.55
N ASP A 293 -7.67 5.24 23.33
CA ASP A 293 -9.08 5.26 22.96
C ASP A 293 -9.74 3.88 23.19
N GLU A 294 -10.65 3.82 24.16
CA GLU A 294 -11.34 2.58 24.56
C GLU A 294 -12.13 1.92 23.42
N ARG A 295 -12.53 2.68 22.38
CA ARG A 295 -13.25 2.14 21.21
C ARG A 295 -12.44 1.08 20.47
N TYR A 296 -11.11 1.19 20.48
CA TYR A 296 -10.21 0.29 19.75
C TYR A 296 -9.48 -0.71 20.66
N GLU A 297 -9.86 -0.81 21.95
CA GLU A 297 -9.27 -1.81 22.85
C GLU A 297 -9.42 -3.26 22.35
N PRO A 298 -10.54 -3.68 21.72
CA PRO A 298 -10.63 -5.01 21.11
C PRO A 298 -9.58 -5.26 20.01
N LEU A 299 -9.34 -4.26 19.16
CA LEU A 299 -8.33 -4.31 18.09
C LEU A 299 -6.91 -4.37 18.69
N ARG A 300 -6.66 -3.56 19.71
CA ARG A 300 -5.38 -3.56 20.45
C ARG A 300 -5.13 -4.91 21.10
N GLN A 301 -6.11 -5.48 21.79
CA GLN A 301 -5.98 -6.78 22.46
C GLN A 301 -5.73 -7.91 21.46
N ARG A 302 -6.46 -7.95 20.34
CA ARG A 302 -6.22 -8.90 19.24
C ARG A 302 -4.80 -8.80 18.70
N SER A 303 -4.30 -7.57 18.53
CA SER A 303 -2.93 -7.31 18.06
C SER A 303 -1.88 -7.79 19.07
N ILE A 304 -2.11 -7.56 20.38
CA ILE A 304 -1.26 -8.04 21.47
C ILE A 304 -1.16 -9.56 21.46
N ASP A 305 -2.29 -10.26 21.34
CA ASP A 305 -2.30 -11.72 21.40
C ASP A 305 -1.53 -12.34 20.24
N LYS A 306 -1.68 -11.81 19.02
CA LYS A 306 -0.91 -12.24 17.85
C LYS A 306 0.57 -11.88 17.95
N ALA A 307 0.90 -10.68 18.44
CA ALA A 307 2.28 -10.27 18.65
C ALA A 307 2.98 -11.15 19.70
N ARG A 308 2.27 -11.56 20.75
CA ARG A 308 2.82 -12.42 21.81
C ARG A 308 3.21 -13.80 21.28
N GLU A 309 2.40 -14.38 20.41
CA GLU A 309 2.71 -15.67 19.75
C GLU A 309 3.99 -15.58 18.91
N LEU A 310 4.07 -14.56 18.03
CA LEU A 310 5.23 -14.34 17.17
C LEU A 310 6.50 -14.01 17.98
N ALA A 311 6.39 -13.12 18.98
CA ALA A 311 7.48 -12.76 19.86
C ALA A 311 8.05 -13.99 20.59
N ALA A 312 7.18 -14.83 21.15
CA ALA A 312 7.59 -16.06 21.83
C ALA A 312 8.32 -17.03 20.90
N ALA A 313 7.86 -17.16 19.65
CA ALA A 313 8.51 -18.01 18.64
C ALA A 313 9.94 -17.53 18.33
N PHE A 314 10.14 -16.23 18.09
CA PHE A 314 11.47 -15.68 17.80
C PHE A 314 12.40 -15.70 19.01
N ASP A 315 11.91 -15.32 20.19
CA ASP A 315 12.71 -15.31 21.41
C ASP A 315 13.16 -16.72 21.81
N SER A 316 12.27 -17.72 21.67
CA SER A 316 12.61 -19.14 21.83
C SER A 316 13.70 -19.58 20.86
N ARG A 317 13.56 -19.23 19.57
CA ARG A 317 14.56 -19.54 18.53
C ARG A 317 15.92 -18.91 18.80
N ASN A 318 15.92 -17.68 19.31
CA ASN A 318 17.14 -16.88 19.52
C ASN A 318 17.82 -17.12 20.87
N GLY A 319 17.10 -17.69 21.83
CA GLY A 319 17.53 -17.74 23.22
C GLY A 319 17.57 -16.35 23.87
N THR A 320 16.65 -15.46 23.50
CA THR A 320 16.58 -14.06 23.96
C THR A 320 15.21 -13.76 24.59
N THR A 321 15.03 -12.54 25.10
CA THR A 321 13.73 -11.99 25.52
C THR A 321 13.44 -10.64 24.85
N ARG A 322 14.05 -10.41 23.68
CA ARG A 322 14.08 -9.11 23.01
C ARG A 322 12.68 -8.72 22.58
N TYR A 323 11.98 -9.60 21.86
CA TYR A 323 10.67 -9.26 21.32
C TYR A 323 9.61 -9.22 22.41
N ALA A 324 9.73 -10.04 23.46
CA ALA A 324 8.91 -9.91 24.66
C ALA A 324 9.08 -8.53 25.33
N GLN A 325 10.31 -8.05 25.48
CA GLN A 325 10.59 -6.72 26.04
C GLN A 325 10.05 -5.59 25.14
N MET A 326 10.19 -5.72 23.83
CA MET A 326 9.62 -4.75 22.88
C MET A 326 8.09 -4.73 22.94
N LEU A 327 7.45 -5.90 23.03
CA LEU A 327 6.01 -6.02 23.20
C LEU A 327 5.55 -5.40 24.54
N ASP A 328 6.24 -5.68 25.64
CA ASP A 328 5.95 -5.07 26.93
C ASP A 328 6.09 -3.54 26.87
N ALA A 329 7.11 -3.02 26.19
CA ALA A 329 7.28 -1.58 25.99
C ALA A 329 6.11 -0.99 25.18
N ALA A 330 5.73 -1.62 24.07
CA ALA A 330 4.61 -1.18 23.23
C ALA A 330 3.29 -1.15 24.01
N ILE A 331 2.99 -2.20 24.78
CA ILE A 331 1.78 -2.31 25.63
C ILE A 331 1.70 -1.19 26.67
N ASN A 332 2.85 -0.85 27.26
CA ASN A 332 2.95 0.13 28.35
C ASN A 332 3.27 1.55 27.85
N THR A 333 3.14 1.81 26.56
CA THR A 333 3.30 3.16 25.99
C THR A 333 2.31 4.10 26.67
N PRO A 334 2.76 5.21 27.29
CA PRO A 334 1.87 6.17 27.92
C PRO A 334 0.95 6.85 26.90
N VAL A 335 -0.27 7.20 27.34
CA VAL A 335 -1.17 8.03 26.54
C VAL A 335 -0.46 9.37 26.22
N SER A 336 -0.36 9.67 24.94
CA SER A 336 0.44 10.80 24.42
C SER A 336 -0.22 12.14 24.75
N GLY A 337 -1.53 12.27 24.49
CA GLY A 337 -2.26 13.54 24.59
C GLY A 337 -1.82 14.63 23.60
N ARG A 338 -0.85 14.32 22.72
CA ARG A 338 -0.38 15.23 21.66
C ARG A 338 -1.28 15.14 20.44
N HIS A 339 -1.48 16.27 19.79
CA HIS A 339 -2.25 16.38 18.55
C HIS A 339 -1.44 17.14 17.51
N LEU A 340 -0.99 16.46 16.46
CA LEU A 340 -0.36 17.13 15.32
C LEU A 340 -1.43 17.79 14.46
N ASP A 341 -1.10 18.86 13.74
CA ASP A 341 -2.05 19.49 12.83
C ASP A 341 -1.58 19.29 11.40
N PHE A 342 -1.88 18.12 10.84
CA PHE A 342 -1.54 17.82 9.45
C PHE A 342 -2.23 18.79 8.48
N ASP A 343 -3.37 19.39 8.85
CA ASP A 343 -4.15 20.27 7.99
C ASP A 343 -3.82 21.77 8.17
N ALA A 344 -2.84 22.15 8.99
CA ALA A 344 -2.58 23.55 9.36
C ALA A 344 -2.43 24.48 8.14
N ARG A 345 -1.60 24.05 7.16
CA ARG A 345 -1.32 24.80 5.94
C ARG A 345 -2.56 24.93 5.05
N ALA A 346 -3.28 23.83 4.83
CA ALA A 346 -4.54 23.86 4.09
C ALA A 346 -5.58 24.76 4.77
N ARG A 347 -5.71 24.70 6.11
CA ARG A 347 -6.66 25.53 6.85
C ARG A 347 -6.37 27.02 6.68
N GLN A 348 -5.10 27.40 6.78
CA GLN A 348 -4.68 28.79 6.56
C GLN A 348 -5.02 29.25 5.13
N LEU A 349 -4.78 28.40 4.13
CA LEU A 349 -5.11 28.69 2.74
C LEU A 349 -6.61 28.88 2.52
N LEU A 350 -7.43 27.95 3.02
CA LEU A 350 -8.88 28.02 2.86
C LEU A 350 -9.48 29.22 3.61
N ALA A 351 -8.88 29.62 4.74
CA ALA A 351 -9.26 30.83 5.46
C ALA A 351 -8.96 32.10 4.65
N ALA A 352 -7.77 32.20 4.05
CA ALA A 352 -7.40 33.32 3.17
C ALA A 352 -8.33 33.40 1.94
N SER A 353 -8.66 32.25 1.34
CA SER A 353 -9.61 32.17 0.23
C SER A 353 -10.99 32.70 0.64
N SER A 354 -11.47 32.27 1.83
CA SER A 354 -12.74 32.71 2.40
C SER A 354 -12.79 34.22 2.71
N ALA A 355 -11.66 34.81 3.11
CA ALA A 355 -11.53 36.24 3.37
C ALA A 355 -11.34 37.08 2.09
N GLY A 356 -11.17 36.45 0.93
CA GLY A 356 -10.86 37.13 -0.33
C GLY A 356 -9.43 37.69 -0.40
N GLU A 357 -8.56 37.30 0.54
CA GLU A 357 -7.16 37.73 0.62
C GLU A 357 -6.32 37.09 -0.48
N PRO A 358 -5.25 37.73 -0.97
CA PRO A 358 -4.34 37.13 -1.95
C PRO A 358 -3.65 35.87 -1.38
N LEU A 359 -3.23 34.97 -2.28
CA LEU A 359 -2.51 33.76 -1.90
C LEU A 359 -1.26 34.13 -1.06
N PRO A 360 -1.02 33.48 0.10
CA PRO A 360 0.15 33.74 0.92
C PRO A 360 1.47 33.50 0.15
N ALA A 361 2.42 34.43 0.25
CA ALA A 361 3.72 34.36 -0.44
C ALA A 361 4.65 33.26 0.11
N SER A 362 4.41 32.77 1.33
CA SER A 362 5.20 31.71 1.97
C SER A 362 5.06 30.32 1.34
N LEU A 363 4.32 30.21 0.23
CA LEU A 363 4.16 28.96 -0.53
C LEU A 363 5.21 28.81 -1.64
N ASP A 364 5.95 29.88 -1.96
CA ASP A 364 6.93 29.88 -3.06
C ASP A 364 8.32 29.36 -2.64
N ASP A 365 8.56 29.05 -1.36
CA ASP A 365 9.91 28.79 -0.81
C ASP A 365 10.22 27.32 -0.46
N ASP A 366 9.28 26.38 -0.65
CA ASP A 366 9.53 24.95 -0.40
C ASP A 366 9.75 24.20 -1.73
N GLY A 367 10.87 24.50 -2.37
CA GLY A 367 11.28 23.87 -3.61
C GLY A 367 11.63 22.39 -3.44
N VAL A 368 10.76 21.51 -3.92
CA VAL A 368 11.18 20.25 -4.57
C VAL A 368 11.08 20.48 -6.07
N ALA A 369 12.20 20.84 -6.69
CA ALA A 369 12.33 20.87 -8.14
C ALA A 369 12.26 19.43 -8.67
N GLY A 370 11.10 19.01 -9.19
CA GLY A 370 11.02 17.83 -10.04
C GLY A 370 11.83 18.04 -11.33
N PRO A 371 12.48 17.00 -11.89
CA PRO A 371 13.25 17.14 -13.12
C PRO A 371 12.32 17.53 -14.28
N GLY A 372 12.67 18.63 -14.95
CA GLY A 372 11.86 19.27 -15.97
C GLY A 372 11.43 18.34 -17.11
N GLY A 373 10.14 17.99 -17.12
CA GLY A 373 9.44 17.48 -18.29
C GLY A 373 8.91 18.64 -19.11
N GLN A 374 9.36 18.77 -20.36
CA GLN A 374 8.81 19.74 -21.31
C GLN A 374 7.33 19.40 -21.57
N THR A 375 6.44 20.32 -21.23
CA THR A 375 4.99 20.21 -21.42
C THR A 375 4.64 20.30 -22.92
N PRO A 376 3.83 19.39 -23.48
CA PRO A 376 3.14 19.64 -24.75
C PRO A 376 2.12 20.78 -24.57
N PRO A 377 1.84 21.60 -25.61
CA PRO A 377 0.83 22.65 -25.50
C PRO A 377 -0.56 22.05 -25.26
N ALA A 378 -1.26 22.58 -24.25
CA ALA A 378 -2.64 22.23 -23.94
C ALA A 378 -3.58 22.49 -25.15
N PRO A 379 -4.60 21.64 -25.37
CA PRO A 379 -5.64 21.95 -26.34
C PRO A 379 -6.41 23.22 -25.92
N PRO A 380 -6.87 24.04 -26.87
CA PRO A 380 -7.54 25.30 -26.56
C PRO A 380 -8.85 25.04 -25.79
N ALA A 381 -9.02 25.79 -24.70
CA ALA A 381 -10.24 25.83 -23.90
C ALA A 381 -11.46 26.04 -24.79
N GLN A 382 -12.42 25.10 -24.72
CA GLN A 382 -13.75 25.33 -25.28
C GLN A 382 -14.44 26.37 -24.39
N GLN A 383 -14.60 27.57 -24.95
CA GLN A 383 -15.41 28.64 -24.40
C GLN A 383 -16.89 28.24 -24.49
N ASP A 384 -17.43 27.64 -23.43
CA ASP A 384 -18.88 27.61 -23.27
C ASP A 384 -19.33 28.87 -22.50
N GLU A 385 -19.95 29.76 -23.26
CA GLU A 385 -20.60 30.98 -22.81
C GLU A 385 -21.89 30.67 -22.03
N ALA A 386 -21.90 30.98 -20.73
CA ALA A 386 -22.90 31.84 -20.06
C ALA A 386 -22.84 31.68 -18.53
N GLY A 387 -22.47 32.76 -17.81
CA GLY A 387 -22.95 33.00 -16.45
C GLY A 387 -21.93 33.28 -15.34
N LEU A 388 -20.62 33.13 -15.56
CA LEU A 388 -19.59 33.66 -14.65
C LEU A 388 -18.81 34.74 -15.38
N HIS A 389 -19.28 35.98 -15.32
CA HIS A 389 -18.48 37.13 -15.77
C HIS A 389 -17.67 37.69 -14.58
N GLY A 390 -16.39 38.00 -14.79
CA GLY A 390 -15.53 38.65 -13.79
C GLY A 390 -14.63 37.69 -12.99
N ASP A 391 -14.44 37.97 -11.70
CA ASP A 391 -13.47 37.32 -10.78
C ASP A 391 -13.66 35.79 -10.67
N GLY A 392 -14.89 35.28 -10.79
CA GLY A 392 -15.18 33.85 -10.66
C GLY A 392 -14.66 32.96 -11.79
N ALA A 393 -14.76 33.39 -13.05
CA ALA A 393 -14.15 32.66 -14.17
C ALA A 393 -12.62 32.77 -14.14
N GLY A 394 -12.09 33.89 -13.64
CA GLY A 394 -10.65 34.06 -13.40
C GLY A 394 -10.12 33.14 -12.29
N ALA A 395 -10.89 32.90 -11.23
CA ALA A 395 -10.53 31.96 -10.17
C ALA A 395 -10.51 30.51 -10.66
N TRP A 396 -11.53 30.08 -11.41
CA TRP A 396 -11.56 28.72 -11.98
C TRP A 396 -10.36 28.47 -12.91
N ALA A 397 -10.07 29.38 -13.83
CA ALA A 397 -8.95 29.23 -14.75
C ALA A 397 -7.59 29.11 -14.04
N LYS A 398 -7.38 29.87 -12.95
CA LYS A 398 -6.18 29.75 -12.11
C LYS A 398 -6.12 28.43 -11.35
N ALA A 399 -7.27 27.89 -10.95
CA ALA A 399 -7.35 26.58 -10.32
C ALA A 399 -6.89 25.47 -11.27
N GLU A 400 -7.41 25.48 -12.50
CA GLU A 400 -7.00 24.53 -13.56
C GLU A 400 -5.50 24.64 -13.91
N GLU A 401 -4.97 25.87 -13.96
CA GLU A 401 -3.54 26.11 -14.19
C GLU A 401 -2.69 25.50 -13.06
N ALA A 402 -3.06 25.73 -11.80
CA ALA A 402 -2.38 25.16 -10.64
C ALA A 402 -2.49 23.62 -10.62
N LEU A 403 -3.67 23.08 -10.93
CA LEU A 403 -3.89 21.64 -11.03
C LEU A 403 -3.02 21.01 -12.12
N GLY A 404 -2.89 21.66 -13.28
CA GLY A 404 -2.00 21.22 -14.36
C GLY A 404 -0.51 21.24 -14.00
N GLN A 405 -0.14 22.02 -12.98
CA GLN A 405 1.21 22.05 -12.39
C GLN A 405 1.35 21.10 -11.19
N GLN A 406 0.30 20.33 -10.86
CA GLN A 406 0.22 19.48 -9.66
C GLN A 406 0.37 20.25 -8.34
N ASP A 407 0.09 21.56 -8.35
CA ASP A 407 0.02 22.38 -7.14
C ASP A 407 -1.40 22.32 -6.56
N TYR A 408 -1.67 21.20 -5.91
CA TYR A 408 -2.99 20.86 -5.40
C TYR A 408 -3.48 21.82 -4.31
N LEU A 409 -2.60 22.36 -3.46
CA LEU A 409 -2.98 23.33 -2.43
C LEU A 409 -3.39 24.68 -3.05
N ARG A 410 -2.66 25.14 -4.07
CA ARG A 410 -3.03 26.35 -4.81
C ARG A 410 -4.29 26.15 -5.63
N ALA A 411 -4.48 24.98 -6.23
CA ALA A 411 -5.71 24.61 -6.92
C ALA A 411 -6.91 24.66 -5.97
N ALA A 412 -6.82 24.03 -4.79
CA ALA A 412 -7.86 24.03 -3.77
C ALA A 412 -8.25 25.45 -3.32
N TYR A 413 -7.25 26.32 -3.10
CA TYR A 413 -7.49 27.74 -2.77
C TYR A 413 -8.36 28.43 -3.83
N TYR A 414 -8.02 28.28 -5.11
CA TYR A 414 -8.71 28.95 -6.22
C TYR A 414 -10.08 28.33 -6.52
N TYR A 415 -10.23 27.01 -6.44
CA TYR A 415 -11.53 26.36 -6.56
C TYR A 415 -12.48 26.80 -5.44
N GLN A 416 -12.01 26.89 -4.18
CA GLN A 416 -12.84 27.42 -3.10
C GLN A 416 -13.27 28.88 -3.37
N ARG A 417 -12.36 29.70 -3.91
CA ARG A 417 -12.68 31.08 -4.27
C ARG A 417 -13.75 31.15 -5.36
N ALA A 418 -13.64 30.31 -6.38
CA ALA A 418 -14.67 30.17 -7.41
C ALA A 418 -16.02 29.71 -6.81
N ALA A 419 -15.99 28.78 -5.85
CA ALA A 419 -17.18 28.29 -5.16
C ALA A 419 -17.91 29.38 -4.39
N LEU A 420 -17.17 30.20 -3.65
CA LEU A 420 -17.71 31.32 -2.88
C LEU A 420 -18.35 32.38 -3.80
N ILE A 421 -17.67 32.76 -4.88
CA ILE A 421 -18.19 33.72 -5.87
C ILE A 421 -19.46 33.18 -6.53
N ALA A 422 -19.47 31.92 -6.94
CA ALA A 422 -20.65 31.28 -7.55
C ALA A 422 -21.83 31.22 -6.58
N ARG A 423 -21.57 30.90 -5.30
CA ARG A 423 -22.61 30.84 -4.25
C ARG A 423 -23.23 32.22 -4.01
N ASP A 424 -22.41 33.25 -3.88
CA ASP A 424 -22.89 34.62 -3.63
C ASP A 424 -23.66 35.19 -4.83
N ALA A 425 -23.34 34.72 -6.04
CA ALA A 425 -24.11 34.99 -7.27
C ALA A 425 -25.36 34.10 -7.43
N GLY A 426 -25.62 33.16 -6.52
CA GLY A 426 -26.79 32.27 -6.54
C GLY A 426 -26.66 31.04 -7.45
N PHE A 427 -25.49 30.79 -8.03
CA PHE A 427 -25.23 29.60 -8.86
C PHE A 427 -24.84 28.39 -8.00
N LEU A 428 -25.81 27.83 -7.28
CA LEU A 428 -25.58 26.77 -6.28
C LEU A 428 -24.94 25.50 -6.87
N GLU A 429 -25.35 25.08 -8.07
CA GLU A 429 -24.75 23.93 -8.77
C GLU A 429 -23.24 24.14 -9.01
N ARG A 430 -22.88 25.29 -9.58
CA ARG A 430 -21.48 25.66 -9.85
C ARG A 430 -20.66 25.82 -8.58
N ALA A 431 -21.27 26.38 -7.52
CA ALA A 431 -20.64 26.45 -6.22
C ALA A 431 -20.35 25.06 -5.64
N GLY A 432 -21.32 24.14 -5.77
CA GLY A 432 -21.16 22.75 -5.38
C GLY A 432 -20.04 22.04 -6.13
N ALA A 433 -20.01 22.18 -7.47
CA ALA A 433 -18.95 21.60 -8.30
C ALA A 433 -17.56 22.15 -7.92
N ALA A 434 -17.43 23.47 -7.76
CA ALA A 434 -16.18 24.09 -7.33
C ALA A 434 -15.71 23.62 -5.94
N TYR A 435 -16.63 23.40 -5.00
CA TYR A 435 -16.27 22.80 -3.70
C TYR A 435 -15.81 21.33 -3.83
N ALA A 436 -16.41 20.56 -4.73
CA ALA A 436 -15.98 19.18 -4.99
C ALA A 436 -14.56 19.14 -5.61
N GLU A 437 -14.24 20.02 -6.56
CA GLU A 437 -12.89 20.12 -7.13
C GLU A 437 -11.85 20.60 -6.10
N ALA A 438 -12.23 21.53 -5.24
CA ALA A 438 -11.38 21.94 -4.11
C ALA A 438 -11.12 20.77 -3.16
N ALA A 439 -12.15 19.97 -2.87
CA ALA A 439 -12.04 18.78 -2.02
C ALA A 439 -11.12 17.72 -2.65
N GLN A 440 -11.28 17.45 -3.95
CA GLN A 440 -10.44 16.51 -4.68
C GLN A 440 -8.98 16.95 -4.72
N SER A 441 -8.74 18.25 -4.90
CA SER A 441 -7.39 18.83 -4.84
C SER A 441 -6.77 18.64 -3.45
N LEU A 442 -7.49 18.93 -2.37
CA LEU A 442 -7.01 18.68 -1.01
C LEU A 442 -6.73 17.20 -0.76
N ASN A 443 -7.58 16.30 -1.24
CA ASN A 443 -7.35 14.85 -1.12
C ASN A 443 -6.07 14.42 -1.84
N ALA A 444 -5.82 14.94 -3.04
CA ALA A 444 -4.58 14.68 -3.79
C ALA A 444 -3.32 15.23 -3.08
N ALA A 445 -3.46 16.29 -2.28
CA ALA A 445 -2.41 16.82 -1.42
C ALA A 445 -2.24 16.05 -0.09
N GLY A 446 -3.08 15.05 0.19
CA GLY A 446 -3.11 14.33 1.46
C GLY A 446 -3.67 15.14 2.63
N GLU A 447 -4.52 16.14 2.36
CA GLU A 447 -5.14 17.00 3.38
C GLU A 447 -6.52 16.46 3.79
N GLY A 448 -6.70 16.25 5.09
CA GLY A 448 -7.92 15.73 5.71
C GLY A 448 -9.13 16.65 5.58
N LEU A 449 -8.90 17.97 5.40
CA LEU A 449 -9.94 18.96 5.17
C LEU A 449 -10.79 18.70 3.91
N ALA A 450 -10.35 17.83 3.00
CA ALA A 450 -11.11 17.39 1.84
C ALA A 450 -12.54 16.94 2.17
N SER A 451 -12.73 16.11 3.21
CA SER A 451 -14.05 15.62 3.64
C SER A 451 -15.02 16.78 3.93
N SER A 452 -14.53 17.83 4.60
CA SER A 452 -15.35 19.00 4.95
C SER A 452 -15.82 19.80 3.74
N LEU A 453 -15.06 19.80 2.64
CA LEU A 453 -15.43 20.47 1.40
C LEU A 453 -16.40 19.62 0.57
N PHE A 454 -16.24 18.30 0.54
CA PHE A 454 -17.24 17.40 -0.03
C PHE A 454 -18.59 17.52 0.69
N ALA A 455 -18.57 17.58 2.02
CA ALA A 455 -19.78 17.80 2.84
C ALA A 455 -20.51 19.12 2.51
N LYS A 456 -19.78 20.15 2.05
CA LYS A 456 -20.38 21.40 1.54
C LYS A 456 -20.88 21.27 0.11
N ALA A 457 -20.19 20.51 -0.74
CA ALA A 457 -20.51 20.34 -2.14
C ALA A 457 -21.85 19.64 -2.35
N VAL A 458 -22.11 18.52 -1.68
CA VAL A 458 -23.29 17.67 -1.92
C VAL A 458 -24.62 18.42 -1.72
N PRO A 459 -24.87 19.13 -0.60
CA PRO A 459 -26.10 19.90 -0.42
C PRO A 459 -26.28 21.01 -1.46
N LEU A 460 -25.19 21.66 -1.88
CA LEU A 460 -25.23 22.73 -2.89
C LEU A 460 -25.57 22.19 -4.28
N LEU A 461 -24.96 21.07 -4.67
CA LEU A 461 -25.28 20.38 -5.93
C LEU A 461 -26.75 19.98 -5.97
N ARG A 462 -27.26 19.39 -4.88
CA ARG A 462 -28.66 18.97 -4.78
C ARG A 462 -29.62 20.16 -4.81
N ALA A 463 -29.34 21.23 -4.06
CA ALA A 463 -30.14 22.45 -4.06
C ALA A 463 -30.11 23.17 -5.43
N GLY A 464 -28.97 23.12 -6.12
CA GLY A 464 -28.78 23.61 -7.47
C GLY A 464 -29.39 22.72 -8.57
N GLN A 465 -30.00 21.59 -8.20
CA GLN A 465 -30.57 20.60 -9.13
C GLN A 465 -29.54 20.07 -10.15
N ALA A 466 -28.30 19.85 -9.70
CA ALA A 466 -27.27 19.18 -10.48
C ALA A 466 -27.77 17.80 -10.97
N PRO A 467 -27.29 17.31 -12.13
CA PRO A 467 -27.58 15.96 -12.57
C PRO A 467 -27.20 14.93 -11.50
N ALA A 468 -28.04 13.91 -11.30
CA ALA A 468 -27.85 12.93 -10.23
C ALA A 468 -26.53 12.14 -10.37
N ASP A 469 -26.04 11.93 -11.60
CA ASP A 469 -24.74 11.32 -11.87
C ASP A 469 -23.56 12.14 -11.32
N ILE A 470 -23.65 13.47 -11.34
CA ILE A 470 -22.63 14.35 -10.78
C ILE A 470 -22.62 14.22 -9.26
N VAL A 471 -23.80 14.20 -8.63
CA VAL A 471 -23.90 14.03 -7.17
C VAL A 471 -23.37 12.66 -6.75
N ALA A 472 -23.69 11.59 -7.50
CA ALA A 472 -23.16 10.26 -7.25
C ALA A 472 -21.64 10.19 -7.39
N ALA A 473 -21.05 10.80 -8.43
CA ALA A 473 -19.60 10.88 -8.58
C ALA A 473 -18.92 11.60 -7.41
N VAL A 474 -19.54 12.66 -6.88
CA VAL A 474 -19.02 13.38 -5.70
C VAL A 474 -19.13 12.52 -4.43
N LEU A 475 -20.21 11.75 -4.26
CA LEU A 475 -20.36 10.82 -3.14
C LEU A 475 -19.36 9.65 -3.22
N GLU A 476 -19.12 9.12 -4.41
CA GLU A 476 -18.09 8.11 -4.68
C GLU A 476 -16.69 8.59 -4.29
N ALA A 477 -16.36 9.84 -4.62
CA ALA A 477 -15.08 10.45 -4.24
C ALA A 477 -15.01 10.76 -2.73
N TRP A 478 -16.11 11.17 -2.11
CA TRP A 478 -16.15 11.54 -0.70
C TRP A 478 -16.13 10.32 0.23
N ALA A 479 -16.82 9.23 -0.12
CA ALA A 479 -16.95 8.03 0.71
C ALA A 479 -15.63 7.51 1.31
N PRO A 480 -14.56 7.22 0.53
CA PRO A 480 -13.30 6.74 1.09
C PRO A 480 -12.63 7.78 2.01
N VAL A 481 -12.69 9.06 1.65
CA VAL A 481 -12.12 10.15 2.45
C VAL A 481 -12.85 10.28 3.79
N ALA A 482 -14.18 10.19 3.80
CA ALA A 482 -14.98 10.22 5.01
C ALA A 482 -14.73 8.99 5.89
N CYS A 483 -14.62 7.80 5.27
CA CYS A 483 -14.30 6.56 5.98
C CYS A 483 -12.97 6.64 6.71
N ALA A 484 -11.93 7.14 6.03
CA ALA A 484 -10.60 7.30 6.62
C ALA A 484 -10.59 8.21 7.86
N ARG A 485 -11.55 9.14 7.96
CA ARG A 485 -11.65 10.10 9.07
C ARG A 485 -12.66 9.73 10.15
N GLY A 486 -13.37 8.60 10.00
CA GLY A 486 -14.50 8.27 10.88
C GLY A 486 -15.70 9.21 10.72
N GLU A 487 -15.86 9.84 9.55
CA GLU A 487 -16.91 10.82 9.23
C GLU A 487 -17.97 10.25 8.25
N ALA A 488 -18.07 8.92 8.14
CA ALA A 488 -18.86 8.24 7.11
C ALA A 488 -20.38 8.46 7.21
N ASP A 489 -20.92 8.76 8.40
CA ASP A 489 -22.37 8.89 8.66
C ASP A 489 -23.07 9.88 7.71
N ALA A 490 -22.40 10.99 7.38
CA ALA A 490 -22.95 12.01 6.49
C ALA A 490 -23.05 11.48 5.04
N VAL A 491 -22.06 10.73 4.58
CA VAL A 491 -22.05 10.11 3.25
C VAL A 491 -23.10 9.02 3.16
N LEU A 492 -23.15 8.13 4.17
CA LEU A 492 -24.16 7.07 4.28
C LEU A 492 -25.57 7.64 4.19
N THR A 493 -25.84 8.74 4.90
CA THR A 493 -27.14 9.42 4.88
C THR A 493 -27.50 9.90 3.47
N HIS A 494 -26.56 10.53 2.75
CA HIS A 494 -26.82 11.02 1.39
C HIS A 494 -26.99 9.89 0.37
N LEU A 495 -26.21 8.81 0.48
CA LEU A 495 -26.33 7.61 -0.35
C LEU A 495 -27.71 6.97 -0.20
N CYS A 496 -28.15 6.73 1.04
CA CYS A 496 -29.47 6.17 1.32
C CYS A 496 -30.61 7.05 0.77
N GLN A 497 -30.54 8.37 0.99
CA GLN A 497 -31.54 9.31 0.46
C GLN A 497 -31.64 9.26 -1.07
N MET A 498 -30.49 9.23 -1.77
CA MET A 498 -30.49 9.15 -3.23
C MET A 498 -31.05 7.83 -3.74
N LEU A 499 -30.70 6.70 -3.11
CA LEU A 499 -31.26 5.40 -3.45
C LEU A 499 -32.78 5.36 -3.26
N GLU A 500 -33.29 5.92 -2.16
CA GLU A 500 -34.74 6.04 -1.94
C GLU A 500 -35.43 6.93 -2.99
N GLU A 501 -34.80 8.02 -3.42
CA GLU A 501 -35.33 8.91 -4.46
C GLU A 501 -35.38 8.23 -5.82
N LEU A 502 -34.38 7.41 -6.15
CA LEU A 502 -34.34 6.62 -7.37
C LEU A 502 -35.37 5.48 -7.35
N ALA A 503 -35.61 4.84 -6.19
CA ALA A 503 -36.61 3.80 -6.04
C ALA A 503 -38.05 4.28 -6.28
N ARG A 504 -38.31 5.60 -6.17
CA ARG A 504 -39.63 6.21 -6.42
C ARG A 504 -39.89 6.55 -7.89
N ARG A 505 -38.91 6.36 -8.79
CA ARG A 505 -38.99 6.70 -10.22
C ARG A 505 -39.17 5.42 -11.06
N GLU A 506 -39.75 5.55 -12.25
CA GLU A 506 -39.89 4.41 -13.19
C GLU A 506 -38.52 3.96 -13.72
N ASP A 507 -38.31 2.64 -13.80
CA ASP A 507 -37.05 2.02 -14.25
C ASP A 507 -36.70 2.43 -15.69
N GLN A 508 -35.64 3.21 -15.82
CA GLN A 508 -34.96 3.51 -17.08
C GLN A 508 -33.51 3.00 -17.00
N ALA A 509 -32.93 2.59 -18.12
CA ALA A 509 -31.59 2.00 -18.15
C ALA A 509 -30.51 2.88 -17.49
N ASP A 510 -30.58 4.21 -17.68
CA ASP A 510 -29.64 5.15 -17.04
C ASP A 510 -29.84 5.22 -15.51
N GLN A 511 -31.07 5.04 -15.02
CA GLN A 511 -31.36 4.99 -13.59
C GLN A 511 -30.87 3.68 -12.94
N THR A 512 -30.93 2.55 -13.66
CA THR A 512 -30.36 1.28 -13.20
C THR A 512 -28.85 1.39 -12.99
N ARG A 513 -28.12 2.02 -13.91
CA ARG A 513 -26.67 2.26 -13.78
C ARG A 513 -26.33 3.14 -12.59
N LEU A 514 -27.05 4.24 -12.43
CA LEU A 514 -26.85 5.15 -11.31
C LEU A 514 -27.17 4.47 -9.96
N ARG A 515 -28.22 3.65 -9.91
CA ARG A 515 -28.58 2.86 -8.72
C ARG A 515 -27.46 1.88 -8.36
N ALA A 516 -26.93 1.13 -9.34
CA ALA A 516 -25.83 0.18 -9.12
C ALA A 516 -24.58 0.86 -8.54
N ARG A 517 -24.19 2.03 -9.07
CA ARG A 517 -23.07 2.82 -8.56
C ARG A 517 -23.25 3.26 -7.10
N LEU A 518 -24.44 3.75 -6.76
CA LEU A 518 -24.76 4.17 -5.39
C LEU A 518 -24.83 2.98 -4.43
N GLN A 519 -25.36 1.83 -4.86
CA GLN A 519 -25.37 0.59 -4.08
C GLN A 519 -23.96 0.07 -3.81
N ASP A 520 -23.10 0.03 -4.83
CA ASP A 520 -21.70 -0.36 -4.68
C ASP A 520 -20.95 0.59 -3.73
N THR A 521 -21.13 1.91 -3.89
CA THR A 521 -20.53 2.91 -2.98
C THR A 521 -21.00 2.73 -1.54
N LEU A 522 -22.30 2.51 -1.33
CA LEU A 522 -22.86 2.27 -0.01
C LEU A 522 -22.32 0.97 0.61
N ALA A 523 -22.24 -0.10 -0.17
CA ALA A 523 -21.66 -1.37 0.28
C ALA A 523 -20.18 -1.22 0.68
N ARG A 524 -19.37 -0.50 -0.11
CA ARG A 524 -17.96 -0.21 0.22
C ARG A 524 -17.83 0.60 1.51
N THR A 525 -18.68 1.60 1.68
CA THR A 525 -18.67 2.47 2.86
C THR A 525 -19.01 1.69 4.12
N LEU A 526 -20.07 0.87 4.08
CA LEU A 526 -20.47 -0.01 5.17
C LEU A 526 -19.37 -1.03 5.52
N PHE A 527 -18.79 -1.67 4.50
CA PHE A 527 -17.71 -2.64 4.69
C PHE A 527 -16.45 -2.01 5.31
N ALA A 528 -16.03 -0.84 4.82
CA ALA A 528 -14.87 -0.12 5.35
C ALA A 528 -15.05 0.32 6.82
N GLN A 529 -16.29 0.54 7.26
CA GLN A 529 -16.64 0.87 8.64
C GLN A 529 -16.94 -0.36 9.51
N GLU A 530 -16.92 -1.57 8.95
CA GLU A 530 -17.38 -2.81 9.59
C GLU A 530 -18.83 -2.70 10.14
N GLN A 531 -19.67 -1.93 9.45
CA GLN A 531 -21.07 -1.68 9.81
C GLN A 531 -22.02 -2.48 8.92
N ASP A 532 -23.02 -3.12 9.53
CA ASP A 532 -24.09 -3.88 8.85
C ASP A 532 -23.59 -4.69 7.63
N LEU A 533 -22.66 -5.62 7.89
CA LEU A 533 -22.02 -6.44 6.85
C LEU A 533 -23.04 -7.26 6.04
N GLU A 534 -24.20 -7.56 6.62
CA GLU A 534 -25.31 -8.24 5.95
C GLU A 534 -25.93 -7.36 4.86
N GLU A 535 -26.25 -6.11 5.19
CA GLU A 535 -26.76 -5.17 4.20
C GLU A 535 -25.67 -4.80 3.17
N ALA A 536 -24.41 -4.67 3.59
CA ALA A 536 -23.29 -4.44 2.68
C ALA A 536 -23.16 -5.56 1.63
N TYR A 537 -23.24 -6.82 2.06
CA TYR A 537 -23.21 -7.98 1.16
C TYR A 537 -24.37 -7.97 0.16
N LYS A 538 -25.59 -7.70 0.66
CA LYS A 538 -26.80 -7.61 -0.17
C LYS A 538 -26.70 -6.49 -1.21
N LEU A 539 -26.22 -5.32 -0.81
CA LEU A 539 -26.03 -4.17 -1.70
C LEU A 539 -24.97 -4.44 -2.77
N ALA A 540 -23.82 -5.03 -2.40
CA ALA A 540 -22.78 -5.39 -3.35
C ALA A 540 -23.27 -6.41 -4.39
N THR A 541 -24.03 -7.41 -3.94
CA THR A 541 -24.65 -8.42 -4.83
C THR A 541 -25.65 -7.77 -5.79
N GLN A 542 -26.55 -6.92 -5.28
CA GLN A 542 -27.53 -6.20 -6.10
C GLN A 542 -26.86 -5.27 -7.11
N ALA A 543 -25.79 -4.56 -6.71
CA ALA A 543 -25.03 -3.72 -7.62
C ALA A 543 -24.44 -4.55 -8.77
N GLY A 544 -23.89 -5.73 -8.48
CA GLY A 544 -23.39 -6.66 -9.49
C GLY A 544 -24.46 -7.11 -10.48
N GLU A 545 -25.67 -7.42 -10.01
CA GLU A 545 -26.81 -7.77 -10.85
C GLU A 545 -27.28 -6.59 -11.74
N ASP A 546 -27.38 -5.40 -11.16
CA ASP A 546 -27.83 -4.19 -11.87
C ASP A 546 -26.79 -3.73 -12.93
N PHE A 547 -25.49 -3.87 -12.64
CA PHE A 547 -24.42 -3.67 -13.62
C PHE A 547 -24.48 -4.70 -14.75
N ALA A 548 -24.82 -5.96 -14.44
CA ALA A 548 -24.93 -7.02 -15.43
C ALA A 548 -26.10 -6.75 -16.40
N GLY A 549 -27.24 -6.30 -15.87
CA GLY A 549 -28.38 -5.83 -16.67
C GLY A 549 -28.04 -4.66 -17.59
N SER A 550 -26.97 -3.91 -17.28
CA SER A 550 -26.49 -2.75 -18.04
C SER A 550 -25.34 -3.05 -19.01
N GLY A 551 -24.82 -4.29 -19.03
CA GLY A 551 -23.70 -4.73 -19.87
C GLY A 551 -22.32 -4.23 -19.44
N LEU A 552 -22.18 -3.78 -18.19
CA LEU A 552 -20.95 -3.20 -17.65
C LEU A 552 -20.05 -4.25 -16.98
N VAL A 553 -19.44 -5.12 -17.78
CA VAL A 553 -18.72 -6.33 -17.31
C VAL A 553 -17.64 -6.03 -16.26
N LYS A 554 -16.90 -4.92 -16.42
CA LYS A 554 -15.86 -4.53 -15.45
C LYS A 554 -16.47 -4.18 -14.08
N ASP A 555 -17.54 -3.40 -14.08
CA ASP A 555 -18.24 -2.97 -12.86
C ASP A 555 -18.92 -4.16 -12.16
N VAL A 556 -19.49 -5.10 -12.93
CA VAL A 556 -19.98 -6.39 -12.41
C VAL A 556 -18.88 -7.12 -11.64
N ALA A 557 -17.68 -7.22 -12.24
CA ALA A 557 -16.57 -7.94 -11.63
C ALA A 557 -16.10 -7.26 -10.33
N HIS A 558 -16.05 -5.93 -10.28
CA HIS A 558 -15.71 -5.20 -9.05
C HIS A 558 -16.76 -5.35 -7.94
N ALA A 559 -18.05 -5.34 -8.29
CA ALA A 559 -19.13 -5.50 -7.32
C ALA A 559 -19.15 -6.92 -6.72
N PHE A 560 -18.97 -7.95 -7.55
CA PHE A 560 -18.84 -9.33 -7.06
C PHE A 560 -17.55 -9.59 -6.29
N TRP A 561 -16.45 -8.91 -6.63
CA TRP A 561 -15.23 -8.98 -5.82
C TRP A 561 -15.47 -8.43 -4.40
N LEU A 562 -16.14 -7.27 -4.29
CA LEU A 562 -16.55 -6.72 -3.00
C LEU A 562 -17.48 -7.68 -2.24
N ALA A 563 -18.51 -8.23 -2.91
CA ALA A 563 -19.43 -9.19 -2.30
C ALA A 563 -18.70 -10.43 -1.77
N GLY A 564 -17.71 -10.95 -2.52
CA GLY A 564 -16.87 -12.07 -2.10
C GLY A 564 -16.06 -11.76 -0.84
N ARG A 565 -15.41 -10.59 -0.77
CA ARG A 565 -14.65 -10.16 0.41
C ARG A 565 -15.53 -9.98 1.65
N ILE A 566 -16.73 -9.41 1.47
CA ILE A 566 -17.71 -9.29 2.56
C ILE A 566 -18.19 -10.67 3.01
N ALA A 567 -18.45 -11.59 2.08
CA ALA A 567 -18.86 -12.96 2.40
C ALA A 567 -17.77 -13.73 3.17
N VAL A 568 -16.48 -13.54 2.85
CA VAL A 568 -15.37 -14.06 3.65
C VAL A 568 -15.41 -13.50 5.08
N ALA A 569 -15.61 -12.19 5.24
CA ALA A 569 -15.71 -11.57 6.57
C ALA A 569 -16.92 -12.08 7.38
N LEU A 570 -18.02 -12.44 6.71
CA LEU A 570 -19.20 -13.07 7.31
C LEU A 570 -19.05 -14.58 7.56
N GLY A 571 -17.96 -15.22 7.11
CA GLY A 571 -17.77 -16.67 7.20
C GLY A 571 -18.69 -17.49 6.29
N ARG A 572 -19.10 -16.94 5.15
CA ARG A 572 -19.99 -17.56 4.16
C ARG A 572 -19.19 -18.11 2.98
N ASP A 573 -18.53 -19.25 3.20
CA ASP A 573 -17.57 -19.80 2.25
C ASP A 573 -18.15 -20.09 0.85
N GLU A 574 -19.37 -20.63 0.74
CA GLU A 574 -20.01 -20.90 -0.56
C GLU A 574 -20.29 -19.63 -1.36
N ASP A 575 -20.86 -18.63 -0.68
CA ASP A 575 -21.19 -17.33 -1.27
C ASP A 575 -19.91 -16.60 -1.70
N ALA A 576 -18.88 -16.65 -0.86
CA ALA A 576 -17.58 -16.08 -1.14
C ALA A 576 -16.93 -16.72 -2.39
N VAL A 577 -16.94 -18.05 -2.48
CA VAL A 577 -16.42 -18.77 -3.65
C VAL A 577 -17.19 -18.36 -4.91
N TYR A 578 -18.53 -18.37 -4.87
CA TYR A 578 -19.35 -18.00 -6.02
C TYR A 578 -19.08 -16.57 -6.50
N ALA A 579 -19.02 -15.61 -5.57
CA ALA A 579 -18.79 -14.21 -5.90
C ALA A 579 -17.37 -13.96 -6.45
N LEU A 580 -16.35 -14.57 -5.84
CA LEU A 580 -14.97 -14.44 -6.32
C LEU A 580 -14.75 -15.12 -7.68
N GLU A 581 -15.40 -16.26 -7.94
CA GLU A 581 -15.39 -16.89 -9.28
C GLU A 581 -16.05 -16.00 -10.33
N SER A 582 -17.21 -15.43 -10.00
CA SER A 582 -17.92 -14.50 -10.89
C SER A 582 -17.07 -13.27 -11.21
N ALA A 583 -16.36 -12.74 -10.22
CA ALA A 583 -15.41 -11.65 -10.40
C ALA A 583 -14.23 -12.06 -11.28
N PHE A 584 -13.62 -13.23 -11.02
CA PHE A 584 -12.51 -13.77 -11.81
C PHE A 584 -12.86 -13.93 -13.29
N GLU A 585 -14.04 -14.50 -13.59
CA GLU A 585 -14.56 -14.62 -14.95
C GLU A 585 -14.83 -13.24 -15.57
N GLY A 586 -15.44 -12.32 -14.81
CA GLY A 586 -15.71 -10.95 -15.24
C GLY A 586 -14.44 -10.20 -15.66
N PHE A 587 -13.39 -10.20 -14.83
CA PHE A 587 -12.11 -9.58 -15.18
C PHE A 587 -11.38 -10.29 -16.33
N THR A 588 -11.58 -11.61 -16.47
CA THR A 588 -11.10 -12.36 -17.64
C THR A 588 -11.75 -11.85 -18.93
N ILE A 589 -13.07 -11.67 -18.93
CA ILE A 589 -13.82 -11.14 -20.08
C ILE A 589 -13.42 -9.68 -20.36
N ALA A 590 -13.26 -8.86 -19.32
CA ALA A 590 -12.86 -7.46 -19.42
C ALA A 590 -11.38 -7.24 -19.78
N ARG A 591 -10.55 -8.29 -19.78
CA ARG A 591 -9.10 -8.27 -20.04
C ARG A 591 -8.31 -7.42 -19.02
N CYS A 592 -8.76 -7.39 -17.78
CA CYS A 592 -8.10 -6.75 -16.65
C CYS A 592 -7.16 -7.75 -15.97
N LEU A 593 -5.93 -7.87 -16.46
CA LEU A 593 -5.00 -8.92 -16.04
C LEU A 593 -4.53 -8.77 -14.59
N THR A 594 -4.35 -7.54 -14.12
CA THR A 594 -3.87 -7.26 -12.75
C THR A 594 -4.93 -7.67 -11.72
N GLU A 595 -6.14 -7.16 -11.86
CA GLU A 595 -7.27 -7.46 -10.97
C GLU A 595 -7.63 -8.95 -11.02
N ARG A 596 -7.59 -9.56 -12.22
CA ARG A 596 -7.78 -11.00 -12.39
C ARG A 596 -6.74 -11.81 -11.59
N SER A 597 -5.47 -11.41 -11.60
CA SER A 597 -4.42 -12.10 -10.85
C SER A 597 -4.67 -12.01 -9.35
N GLN A 598 -4.99 -10.81 -8.85
CA GLN A 598 -5.29 -10.56 -7.44
C GLN A 598 -6.47 -11.42 -6.93
N ILE A 599 -7.57 -11.47 -7.69
CA ILE A 599 -8.73 -12.29 -7.32
C ILE A 599 -8.42 -13.78 -7.43
N GLY A 600 -7.61 -14.18 -8.42
CA GLY A 600 -7.14 -15.55 -8.55
C GLY A 600 -6.40 -16.02 -7.30
N GLU A 601 -5.59 -15.15 -6.69
CA GLU A 601 -4.89 -15.42 -5.43
C GLU A 601 -5.87 -15.53 -4.24
N GLU A 602 -6.79 -14.57 -4.10
CA GLU A 602 -7.83 -14.58 -3.05
C GLU A 602 -8.69 -15.85 -3.12
N LEU A 603 -9.19 -16.17 -4.32
CA LEU A 603 -10.01 -17.34 -4.56
C LEU A 603 -9.23 -18.63 -4.30
N LEU A 604 -7.97 -18.70 -4.73
CA LEU A 604 -7.15 -19.89 -4.50
C LEU A 604 -6.86 -20.11 -3.01
N ALA A 605 -6.60 -19.04 -2.26
CA ALA A 605 -6.44 -19.09 -0.80
C ALA A 605 -7.72 -19.60 -0.12
N LEU A 606 -8.89 -19.09 -0.53
CA LEU A 606 -10.20 -19.51 -0.02
C LEU A 606 -10.51 -20.98 -0.36
N LEU A 607 -10.27 -21.41 -1.60
CA LEU A 607 -10.52 -22.80 -2.01
C LEU A 607 -9.64 -23.78 -1.22
N ARG A 608 -8.38 -23.41 -0.93
CA ARG A 608 -7.48 -24.22 -0.11
C ARG A 608 -7.92 -24.28 1.35
N SER A 609 -8.24 -23.13 1.96
CA SER A 609 -8.67 -23.08 3.37
C SER A 609 -9.97 -23.85 3.63
N THR A 610 -10.84 -23.92 2.62
CA THR A 610 -12.12 -24.65 2.65
C THR A 610 -12.02 -26.11 2.16
N GLY A 611 -10.81 -26.59 1.82
CA GLY A 611 -10.56 -27.98 1.42
C GLY A 611 -11.02 -28.37 0.00
N ARG A 612 -11.27 -27.40 -0.88
CA ARG A 612 -11.72 -27.59 -2.28
C ARG A 612 -10.56 -27.75 -3.25
N THR A 613 -9.73 -28.76 -3.04
CA THR A 613 -8.48 -28.98 -3.81
C THR A 613 -8.69 -29.13 -5.31
N ASP A 614 -9.74 -29.82 -5.75
CA ASP A 614 -9.98 -30.07 -7.19
C ASP A 614 -10.29 -28.76 -7.94
N ARG A 615 -11.11 -27.88 -7.34
CA ARG A 615 -11.43 -26.56 -7.92
C ARG A 615 -10.21 -25.64 -7.91
N ALA A 616 -9.38 -25.72 -6.86
CA ALA A 616 -8.10 -25.00 -6.81
C ALA A 616 -7.19 -25.41 -7.97
N GLU A 617 -7.09 -26.70 -8.28
CA GLU A 617 -6.33 -27.21 -9.44
C GLU A 617 -6.88 -26.75 -10.80
N GLU A 618 -8.21 -26.60 -10.93
CA GLU A 618 -8.84 -26.05 -12.14
C GLU A 618 -8.53 -24.57 -12.32
N LEU A 619 -8.66 -23.77 -11.26
CA LEU A 619 -8.32 -22.34 -11.27
C LEU A 619 -6.86 -22.11 -11.66
N ILE A 620 -5.96 -22.94 -11.13
CA ILE A 620 -4.52 -22.91 -11.47
C ILE A 620 -4.27 -23.11 -12.96
N LYS A 621 -5.07 -23.94 -13.65
CA LYS A 621 -4.92 -24.14 -15.11
C LYS A 621 -5.46 -22.95 -15.91
N ALA A 622 -6.36 -22.18 -15.31
CA ALA A 622 -6.98 -21.01 -15.95
C ALA A 622 -6.11 -19.75 -15.80
N LEU A 623 -5.41 -19.59 -14.68
CA LEU A 623 -4.38 -18.57 -14.43
C LEU A 623 -3.19 -18.72 -15.40
#